data_AF-A0A0K0DBY4-F1
#
_entry.id   AF-A0A0K0DBY4-F1
#
_cell.length_a   1.000
_cell.length_b   1.000
_cell.length_c   1.000
_cell.angle_alpha   90.00
_cell.angle_beta   90.00
_cell.angle_gamma   90.00
#
_symmetry.space_group_name_H-M   'P 1'
#
loop_
_entity.id
_entity.type
_entity.pdbx_description
1 polymer ?
#
loop_
_entity_poly.entity_id
_entity_poly.type
_entity_poly.pdbx_seq_one_letter_code
_entity_poly.pdbx_strand_id
1 'polypeptide(L)' 'MSVIIRLQLLPLSANAADVRAFFNGLRIPDGAVHIVGGDDGDAFIGFATDEDARQAMRRDRGQIHGQEVRLC' A
#
# COMPACT_ATOMS: atom_id res chain seq x y z
N MET A 1 -1.16 13.97 -11.64
CA MET A 1 -0.22 14.14 -10.52
C MET A 1 -0.15 12.81 -9.81
N SER A 2 1.04 12.27 -9.61
CA SER A 2 1.23 10.99 -8.90
C SER A 2 1.32 11.27 -7.40
N VAL A 3 0.62 10.48 -6.59
CA VAL A 3 0.63 10.60 -5.13
C VAL A 3 1.27 9.34 -4.55
N ILE A 4 2.21 9.50 -3.62
CA ILE A 4 2.88 8.37 -2.96
C ILE A 4 2.36 8.29 -1.53
N ILE A 5 1.90 7.11 -1.13
CA ILE A 5 1.48 6.81 0.23
C ILE A 5 2.49 5.84 0.84
N ARG A 6 2.84 6.07 2.11
CA ARG A 6 3.69 5.16 2.86
C ARG A 6 2.80 4.17 3.60
N LEU A 7 3.06 2.88 3.40
CA LEU A 7 2.46 1.78 4.12
C LEU A 7 3.46 1.26 5.15
N GLN A 8 3.01 1.11 6.39
CA GLN A 8 3.79 0.58 7.50
C GLN A 8 3.16 -0.72 8.01
N LEU A 9 3.95 -1.52 8.72
CA LEU A 9 3.54 -2.79 9.30
C LEU A 9 3.12 -3.80 8.24
N LEU A 10 3.76 -3.81 7.07
CA LEU A 10 3.53 -4.84 6.07
C LEU A 10 4.08 -6.19 6.58
N PRO A 11 3.31 -7.29 6.51
CA PRO A 11 3.82 -8.59 6.88
C PRO A 11 4.96 -9.02 5.94
N LEU A 12 6.00 -9.67 6.49
CA LEU A 12 7.10 -10.24 5.70
C LEU A 12 6.63 -11.26 4.64
N SER A 13 5.49 -11.92 4.88
CA SER A 13 4.88 -12.83 3.90
C SER A 13 4.12 -12.10 2.79
N ALA A 14 3.77 -10.82 2.96
CA ALA A 14 3.08 -10.06 1.95
C ALA A 14 4.03 -9.56 0.87
N ASN A 15 3.55 -9.59 -0.36
CA ASN A 15 4.28 -9.14 -1.54
C ASN A 15 3.53 -8.01 -2.26
N ALA A 16 4.10 -7.50 -3.35
CA ALA A 16 3.50 -6.41 -4.11
C ALA A 16 2.12 -6.78 -4.69
N ALA A 17 1.86 -8.07 -4.98
CA ALA A 17 0.56 -8.52 -5.45
C ALA A 17 -0.51 -8.45 -4.35
N ASP A 18 -0.15 -8.77 -3.10
CA ASP A 18 -1.06 -8.64 -1.95
C ASP A 18 -1.42 -7.19 -1.68
N VAL A 19 -0.44 -6.29 -1.74
CA VAL A 19 -0.67 -4.85 -1.63
C VAL A 19 -1.61 -4.38 -2.75
N ARG A 20 -1.38 -4.84 -3.98
CA ARG A 20 -2.26 -4.52 -5.13
C ARG A 20 -3.67 -5.09 -4.96
N ALA A 21 -3.80 -6.27 -4.36
CA ALA A 21 -5.09 -6.88 -4.05
C ALA A 21 -5.81 -6.15 -2.91
N PHE A 22 -5.09 -5.68 -1.89
CA PHE A 22 -5.64 -4.84 -0.83
C PHE A 22 -6.22 -3.52 -1.38
N PHE A 23 -5.50 -2.93 -2.33
CA PHE A 23 -5.96 -1.74 -3.05
C PHE A 23 -6.77 -2.06 -4.31
N ASN A 24 -7.44 -3.21 -4.36
CA ASN A 24 -8.26 -3.58 -5.51
C ASN A 24 -9.29 -2.48 -5.83
N GLY A 25 -9.41 -2.16 -7.12
CA GLY A 25 -10.24 -1.05 -7.62
C GLY A 25 -9.51 0.29 -7.75
N LEU A 26 -8.27 0.42 -7.26
CA LEU A 26 -7.45 1.63 -7.43
C LEU A 26 -6.43 1.47 -8.54
N ARG A 27 -6.10 2.58 -9.22
CA ARG A 27 -5.04 2.61 -10.23
C ARG A 27 -3.66 2.79 -9.62
N ILE A 28 -2.98 1.66 -9.48
CA ILE A 28 -1.55 1.59 -9.13
C ILE A 28 -0.78 1.27 -10.42
N PRO A 29 0.09 2.18 -10.91
CA PRO A 29 0.94 1.93 -12.07
C PRO A 29 1.92 0.77 -11.82
N ASP A 30 2.37 0.15 -12.91
CA ASP A 30 3.36 -0.92 -12.84
C ASP A 30 4.69 -0.38 -12.31
N GLY A 31 5.27 -1.06 -11.31
CA GLY A 31 6.47 -0.60 -10.59
C GLY A 31 6.23 0.49 -9.53
N ALA A 32 4.99 0.90 -9.27
CA ALA A 32 4.69 1.92 -8.26
C ALA A 32 4.65 1.38 -6.83
N VAL A 33 4.69 0.06 -6.63
CA VAL A 33 4.79 -0.58 -5.31
C VAL A 33 6.26 -0.86 -5.02
N HIS A 34 6.79 -0.24 -3.98
CA HIS A 34 8.16 -0.43 -3.54
C HIS A 34 8.17 -0.90 -2.09
N ILE A 35 8.47 -2.18 -1.87
CA ILE A 35 8.57 -2.75 -0.53
C ILE A 35 10.02 -2.59 -0.08
N VAL A 36 10.24 -1.81 0.97
CA VAL A 36 11.59 -1.62 1.54
C VAL A 36 11.95 -2.83 2.40
N GLY A 37 10.97 -3.30 3.20
CA GLY A 37 11.22 -4.34 4.20
C GLY A 37 12.06 -3.81 5.37
N GLY A 38 11.98 -4.50 6.51
CA GLY A 38 12.60 -4.08 7.77
C GLY A 38 11.73 -4.46 8.96
N ASP A 39 12.17 -4.16 10.18
CA ASP A 39 11.43 -4.46 11.42
C ASP A 39 10.03 -3.81 11.45
N ASP A 40 9.90 -2.63 10.84
CA ASP A 40 8.63 -1.90 10.71
C ASP A 40 7.80 -2.28 9.46
N GLY A 41 8.34 -3.08 8.54
CA GLY A 41 7.64 -3.49 7.32
C GLY A 41 7.20 -2.30 6.45
N ASP A 42 8.11 -1.37 6.18
CA ASP A 42 7.82 -0.19 5.35
C ASP A 42 7.69 -0.53 3.86
N ALA A 43 6.68 0.05 3.22
CA ALA A 43 6.44 0.01 1.79
C ALA A 43 5.92 1.37 1.29
N PHE A 44 6.14 1.66 0.02
CA PHE A 44 5.68 2.87 -0.64
C PHE A 44 4.82 2.47 -1.84
N ILE A 45 3.64 3.08 -1.95
CA ILE A 45 2.73 2.85 -3.07
C ILE A 45 2.48 4.16 -3.78
N GLY A 46 2.88 4.23 -5.04
CA GLY A 46 2.51 5.31 -5.95
C GLY A 46 1.13 5.06 -6.56
N PHE A 47 0.24 6.03 -6.45
CA PHE A 47 -1.06 6.05 -7.09
C PHE A 47 -1.05 6.99 -8.30
N ALA A 48 -1.81 6.62 -9.33
CA ALA A 48 -1.87 7.38 -10.57
C ALA A 48 -2.61 8.72 -10.42
N THR A 49 -3.58 8.79 -9.50
CA THR A 49 -4.41 9.98 -9.26
C THR A 49 -4.57 10.26 -7.75
N ASP A 50 -4.98 11.49 -7.43
CA ASP A 50 -5.28 11.88 -6.05
C ASP A 50 -6.55 11.20 -5.50
N GLU A 51 -7.52 10.92 -6.36
CA GLU A 51 -8.75 10.20 -5.99
C GLU A 51 -8.41 8.77 -5.54
N ASP A 52 -7.54 8.07 -6.27
CA ASP A 52 -7.05 6.75 -5.89
C ASP A 52 -6.34 6.80 -4.53
N ALA A 53 -5.46 7.79 -4.32
CA ALA A 53 -4.74 7.96 -3.07
C ALA A 53 -5.69 8.26 -1.88
N ARG A 54 -6.70 9.12 -2.08
CA ARG A 54 -7.73 9.37 -1.06
C ARG A 54 -8.48 8.10 -0.71
N GLN A 55 -8.89 7.31 -1.71
CA GLN A 55 -9.55 6.04 -1.47
C GLN A 55 -8.64 5.03 -0.76
N ALA A 56 -7.35 5.01 -1.09
CA ALA A 56 -6.35 4.21 -0.40
C ALA A 56 -6.26 4.59 1.08
N MET A 57 -6.17 5.88 1.40
CA MET A 57 -6.14 6.36 2.79
C MET A 57 -7.39 5.98 3.59
N ARG A 58 -8.56 5.79 2.94
CA ARG A 58 -9.76 5.28 3.63
C ARG A 58 -9.65 3.82 4.05
N ARG A 59 -8.67 3.08 3.50
CA ARG A 59 -8.31 1.72 3.90
C ARG A 59 -7.21 1.69 4.96
N ASP A 60 -6.89 2.83 5.60
CA ASP A 60 -5.99 2.85 6.77
C ASP A 60 -6.44 1.85 7.84
N ARG A 61 -5.48 1.22 8.53
CA ARG A 61 -5.69 0.15 9.51
C ARG A 61 -6.45 -1.06 8.96
N GLY A 62 -6.37 -1.28 7.65
CA GLY A 62 -6.84 -2.52 7.06
C GLY A 62 -5.94 -3.70 7.45
N GLN A 63 -6.37 -4.92 7.14
CA GLN A 63 -5.60 -6.12 7.41
C GLN A 63 -5.11 -6.76 6.12
N ILE A 64 -3.81 -7.04 6.03
CA ILE A 64 -3.20 -7.84 4.97
C ILE A 64 -2.64 -9.10 5.62
N HIS A 65 -3.09 -10.28 5.17
CA HIS A 65 -2.65 -11.56 5.74
C HIS A 65 -2.82 -11.68 7.27
N GLY A 66 -3.81 -10.98 7.85
CA GLY A 66 -4.07 -10.96 9.29
C GLY A 66 -3.20 -9.97 10.09
N GLN A 67 -2.32 -9.21 9.45
CA GLN A 67 -1.58 -8.12 10.08
C GLN A 67 -2.23 -6.77 9.74
N GLU A 68 -2.40 -5.91 10.75
CA GLU A 68 -2.88 -4.55 10.56
C GLU A 68 -1.80 -3.71 9.87
N VAL A 69 -2.15 -3.10 8.74
CA VAL A 69 -1.27 -2.18 8.00
C VAL A 69 -1.71 -0.75 8.24
N ARG A 70 -0.74 0.17 8.32
CA ARG A 70 -0.99 1.60 8.47
C ARG A 70 -0.65 2.36 7.22
N LEU A 71 -1.43 3.39 6.90
CA LEU A 71 -1.20 4.27 5.77
C LEU A 71 -0.94 5.70 6.25
N CYS A 72 0.19 6.26 5.82
CA CYS A 72 0.71 7.57 6.23
C CYS A 72 1.04 8.45 5.04
#